data_AF-B4J4X6-F1
#
_entry.id   AF-B4J4X6-F1
#
_cell.length_a   1.000
_cell.length_b   1.000
_cell.length_c   1.000
_cell.angle_alpha   90.00
_cell.angle_beta   90.00
_cell.angle_gamma   90.00
#
_symmetry.space_group_name_H-M   'P 1'
#
loop_
_entity.id
_entity.type
_entity.pdbx_description
1 polymer ?
#
loop_
_entity_poly.entity_id
_entity_poly.type
_entity_poly.pdbx_seq_one_letter_code
_entity_poly.pdbx_strand_id
1 'polypeptide(L)'
;MEQIWRNVCAHYDVPEDVSSTWFTRIEQHLSDDSPTRAYHNWQEMMQRKHSHLSDCAPSIALAAFFQYYHFDGNRSCVEQNCEVFDEFCRDANIEDEEAKSLVCNLLGRKSPDNEVTWSHDDEANLLQDVDLVVLAAPPEEYKHYTQLLRHEYANLDDGVYKSMRIRVLETLLLIPCIYATAEYHDKYEQLARTNISNEIKELKELKE
;
A
#
# COMPACT_ATOMS: atom_id res chain seq x y z
N MET A 1 7.68 0.29 -13.16
CA MET A 1 7.31 -0.85 -12.28
C MET A 1 7.94 -2.14 -12.76
N GLU A 2 7.88 -2.43 -14.07
CA GLU A 2 8.48 -3.64 -14.66
C GLU A 2 9.96 -3.84 -14.33
N GLN A 3 10.79 -2.79 -14.38
CA GLN A 3 12.20 -2.90 -14.02
C GLN A 3 12.42 -3.32 -12.56
N ILE A 4 11.61 -2.78 -11.64
CA ILE A 4 11.65 -3.15 -10.21
C ILE A 4 11.29 -4.63 -10.07
N TRP A 5 10.20 -5.06 -10.71
CA TRP A 5 9.79 -6.46 -10.73
C TRP A 5 10.88 -7.38 -11.27
N ARG A 6 11.48 -7.05 -12.42
CA ARG A 6 12.58 -7.83 -13.01
C ARG A 6 13.78 -7.94 -12.08
N ASN A 7 14.15 -6.88 -11.38
CA ASN A 7 15.25 -6.89 -10.42
C ASN A 7 14.95 -7.83 -9.24
N VAL A 8 13.73 -7.78 -8.72
CA VAL A 8 13.25 -8.66 -7.65
C VAL A 8 13.24 -10.12 -8.10
N CYS A 9 12.68 -10.41 -9.26
CA CYS A 9 12.68 -11.75 -9.84
C CYS A 9 14.09 -12.29 -10.06
N ALA A 10 15.02 -11.45 -10.53
CA ALA A 10 16.42 -11.83 -10.68
C ALA A 10 17.10 -12.13 -9.32
N HIS A 11 16.72 -11.45 -8.24
CA HIS A 11 17.25 -11.72 -6.90
C HIS A 11 16.86 -13.11 -6.37
N TYR A 12 15.66 -13.59 -6.72
CA TYR A 12 15.14 -14.89 -6.31
C TYR A 12 15.30 -15.98 -7.40
N ASP A 13 16.14 -15.75 -8.41
CA ASP A 13 16.37 -16.68 -9.53
C ASP A 13 15.07 -17.14 -10.24
N VAL A 14 14.05 -16.28 -10.29
CA VAL A 14 12.75 -16.59 -10.89
C VAL A 14 12.91 -16.77 -12.42
N PRO A 15 12.40 -17.87 -13.00
CA PRO A 15 12.42 -18.07 -14.45
C PRO A 15 11.80 -16.90 -15.23
N GLU A 16 12.41 -16.50 -16.35
CA GLU A 16 12.00 -15.31 -17.11
C GLU A 16 10.55 -15.39 -17.62
N ASP A 17 10.10 -16.59 -18.02
CA ASP A 17 8.75 -16.88 -18.45
C ASP A 17 7.75 -16.70 -17.29
N VAL A 18 8.05 -17.25 -16.12
CA VAL A 18 7.25 -17.09 -14.90
C VAL A 18 7.18 -15.61 -14.48
N SER A 19 8.32 -14.93 -14.42
CA SER A 19 8.42 -13.50 -14.10
C SER A 19 7.54 -12.66 -15.03
N SER A 20 7.62 -12.89 -16.34
CA SER A 20 6.86 -12.12 -17.34
C SER A 20 5.36 -12.40 -17.25
N THR A 21 4.97 -13.66 -17.06
CA THR A 21 3.57 -14.06 -16.86
C THR A 21 2.97 -13.41 -15.62
N TRP A 22 3.68 -13.43 -14.48
CA TRP A 22 3.20 -12.85 -13.23
C TRP A 22 3.15 -11.33 -13.27
N PHE A 23 4.14 -10.66 -13.86
CA PHE A 23 4.08 -9.21 -14.05
C PHE A 23 2.83 -8.80 -14.82
N THR A 24 2.59 -9.46 -15.97
CA THR A 24 1.44 -9.20 -16.82
C THR A 24 0.13 -9.45 -16.07
N ARG A 25 0.04 -10.55 -15.32
CA ARG A 25 -1.12 -10.89 -14.50
C ARG A 25 -1.42 -9.82 -13.45
N ILE A 26 -0.42 -9.39 -12.69
CA ILE A 26 -0.58 -8.37 -11.64
C ILE A 26 -0.97 -7.03 -12.25
N GLU A 27 -0.27 -6.59 -13.31
CA GLU A 27 -0.58 -5.32 -13.98
C GLU A 27 -2.02 -5.32 -14.53
N GLN A 28 -2.44 -6.39 -15.20
CA GLN A 28 -3.81 -6.52 -15.71
C GLN A 28 -4.82 -6.51 -14.56
N HIS A 29 -4.62 -7.33 -13.53
CA HIS A 29 -5.54 -7.42 -12.40
C HIS A 29 -5.71 -6.09 -11.66
N LEU A 30 -4.62 -5.32 -11.54
CA LEU A 30 -4.64 -4.00 -10.92
C LEU A 30 -5.12 -2.90 -11.87
N SER A 31 -5.20 -3.15 -13.18
CA SER A 31 -5.72 -2.20 -14.17
C SER A 31 -7.17 -2.45 -14.54
N ASP A 32 -7.77 -3.56 -14.08
CA ASP A 32 -9.17 -3.88 -14.32
C ASP A 32 -10.08 -2.79 -13.75
N ASP A 33 -11.05 -2.35 -14.57
CA ASP A 33 -12.02 -1.34 -14.17
C ASP A 33 -12.95 -1.91 -13.09
N SER A 34 -12.94 -1.29 -11.91
CA SER A 34 -13.77 -1.66 -10.79
C SER A 34 -14.27 -0.42 -10.06
N PRO A 35 -15.59 -0.24 -9.92
CA PRO A 35 -16.14 0.93 -9.25
C PRO A 35 -15.79 0.97 -7.76
N THR A 36 -15.40 -0.16 -7.17
CA THR A 36 -14.98 -0.26 -5.75
C THR A 36 -13.45 -0.18 -5.57
N ARG A 37 -12.70 0.13 -6.64
CA ARG A 37 -11.22 0.18 -6.65
C ARG A 37 -10.69 1.39 -7.43
N ALA A 38 -11.14 2.58 -7.04
CA ALA A 38 -10.78 3.81 -7.74
C ALA A 38 -9.36 4.32 -7.43
N TYR A 39 -8.81 4.05 -6.24
CA TYR A 39 -7.44 4.43 -5.87
C TYR A 39 -6.47 3.25 -5.87
N HIS A 40 -6.87 2.10 -5.32
CA HIS A 40 -5.99 0.95 -5.09
C HIS A 40 -5.72 0.12 -6.36
N ASN A 41 -5.43 0.80 -7.47
CA ASN A 41 -5.21 0.23 -8.80
C ASN A 41 -3.79 0.53 -9.31
N TRP A 42 -3.47 0.05 -10.51
CA TRP A 42 -2.16 0.19 -11.11
C TRP A 42 -1.78 1.65 -11.35
N GLN A 43 -2.69 2.43 -11.94
CA GLN A 43 -2.43 3.78 -12.40
C GLN A 43 -2.23 4.77 -11.24
N GLU A 44 -3.03 4.65 -10.19
CA GLU A 44 -3.10 5.64 -9.11
C GLU A 44 -2.16 5.31 -7.96
N MET A 45 -2.20 4.07 -7.48
CA MET A 45 -1.42 3.63 -6.33
C MET A 45 -0.07 3.06 -6.74
N MET A 46 -0.03 2.07 -7.63
CA MET A 46 1.23 1.38 -7.94
C MET A 46 2.26 2.30 -8.62
N GLN A 47 1.84 3.10 -9.61
CA GLN A 47 2.76 4.03 -10.27
C GLN A 47 3.33 5.09 -9.32
N ARG A 48 2.55 5.53 -8.31
CA ARG A 48 3.05 6.48 -7.29
C ARG A 48 4.18 5.89 -6.47
N LYS A 49 4.19 4.59 -6.23
CA LYS A 49 5.25 3.90 -5.46
C LYS A 49 6.55 3.73 -6.24
N HIS A 50 6.57 3.99 -7.54
CA HIS A 50 7.70 3.68 -8.42
C HIS A 50 9.06 4.18 -7.91
N SER A 51 9.18 5.48 -7.65
CA SER A 51 10.43 6.09 -7.19
C SER A 51 10.85 5.64 -5.80
N HIS A 52 9.90 5.16 -5.01
CA HIS A 52 10.12 4.77 -3.62
C HIS A 52 10.58 3.32 -3.51
N LEU A 53 10.15 2.46 -4.43
CA LEU A 53 10.48 1.04 -4.44
C LEU A 53 11.75 0.70 -5.22
N SER A 54 12.30 1.66 -5.97
CA SER A 54 13.42 1.41 -6.90
C SER A 54 14.68 0.89 -6.21
N ASP A 55 14.92 1.32 -4.96
CA ASP A 55 16.09 0.97 -4.15
C ASP A 55 15.74 0.18 -2.88
N CYS A 56 14.50 -0.31 -2.78
CA CYS A 56 14.06 -1.10 -1.63
C CYS A 56 14.59 -2.53 -1.68
N ALA A 57 14.61 -3.18 -0.51
CA ALA A 57 14.85 -4.61 -0.41
C ALA A 57 13.83 -5.40 -1.26
N PRO A 58 14.23 -6.52 -1.88
CA PRO A 58 13.33 -7.35 -2.70
C PRO A 58 12.04 -7.77 -1.98
N SER A 59 12.10 -8.02 -0.67
CA SER A 59 10.94 -8.36 0.17
C SER A 59 9.91 -7.23 0.24
N ILE A 60 10.34 -5.96 0.39
CA ILE A 60 9.46 -4.79 0.40
C ILE A 60 8.81 -4.60 -0.97
N ALA A 61 9.60 -4.76 -2.04
CA ALA A 61 9.08 -4.66 -3.39
C ALA A 61 8.03 -5.75 -3.66
N LEU A 62 8.30 -7.02 -3.34
CA LEU A 62 7.30 -8.09 -3.41
C LEU A 62 6.06 -7.73 -2.61
N ALA A 63 6.21 -7.34 -1.34
CA ALA A 63 5.08 -6.95 -0.50
C ALA A 63 4.25 -5.82 -1.16
N ALA A 64 4.88 -4.82 -1.76
CA ALA A 64 4.19 -3.74 -2.46
C ALA A 64 3.41 -4.21 -3.72
N PHE A 65 3.90 -5.23 -4.43
CA PHE A 65 3.17 -5.83 -5.57
C PHE A 65 1.95 -6.66 -5.13
N PHE A 66 1.98 -7.25 -3.93
CA PHE A 66 0.92 -8.17 -3.46
C PHE A 66 -0.02 -7.57 -2.39
N GLN A 67 0.35 -6.48 -1.68
CA GLN A 67 -0.40 -5.89 -0.55
C GLN A 67 -1.85 -5.55 -0.83
N TYR A 68 -2.14 -5.19 -2.07
CA TYR A 68 -3.49 -4.96 -2.54
C TYR A 68 -3.68 -5.70 -3.85
N TYR A 69 -3.25 -6.97 -3.96
CA TYR A 69 -3.65 -7.76 -5.12
C TYR A 69 -5.18 -7.91 -5.10
N HIS A 70 -5.71 -8.45 -4.00
CA HIS A 70 -7.10 -8.27 -3.59
C HIS A 70 -7.25 -7.04 -2.70
N PHE A 71 -8.36 -6.33 -2.88
CA PHE A 71 -8.71 -5.13 -2.15
C PHE A 71 -10.20 -5.07 -1.86
N ASP A 72 -10.54 -4.70 -0.63
CA ASP A 72 -11.89 -4.37 -0.21
C ASP A 72 -11.80 -3.28 0.87
N GLY A 73 -12.41 -2.12 0.62
CA GLY A 73 -12.34 -0.98 1.55
C GLY A 73 -12.97 -1.25 2.92
N ASN A 74 -13.74 -2.32 3.09
CA ASN A 74 -14.48 -2.61 4.33
C ASN A 74 -13.97 -3.84 5.10
N ARG A 75 -13.06 -4.65 4.54
CA ARG A 75 -12.52 -5.85 5.19
C ARG A 75 -11.06 -6.09 4.82
N SER A 76 -10.36 -6.80 5.69
CA SER A 76 -8.99 -7.24 5.41
C SER A 76 -8.96 -8.26 4.26
N CYS A 77 -7.99 -8.11 3.35
CA CYS A 77 -7.66 -9.05 2.28
C CYS A 77 -6.29 -9.72 2.46
N VAL A 78 -5.68 -9.58 3.65
CA VAL A 78 -4.31 -10.02 3.91
C VAL A 78 -4.11 -11.51 3.63
N GLU A 79 -5.04 -12.35 4.07
CA GLU A 79 -4.94 -13.80 3.89
C GLU A 79 -4.94 -14.17 2.40
N GLN A 80 -5.88 -13.62 1.62
CA GLN A 80 -5.95 -13.84 0.18
C GLN A 80 -4.72 -13.29 -0.56
N ASN A 81 -4.20 -12.14 -0.12
CA ASN A 81 -3.00 -11.56 -0.72
C ASN A 81 -1.76 -12.42 -0.47
N CYS A 82 -1.66 -13.01 0.73
CA CYS A 82 -0.61 -13.98 0.99
C CYS A 82 -0.79 -15.27 0.19
N GLU A 83 -2.03 -15.76 -0.02
CA GLU A 83 -2.30 -16.94 -0.86
C GLU A 83 -1.84 -16.74 -2.31
N VAL A 84 -2.10 -15.56 -2.90
CA VAL A 84 -1.64 -15.22 -4.24
C VAL A 84 -0.11 -15.08 -4.29
N PHE A 85 0.51 -14.54 -3.25
CA PHE A 85 1.96 -14.52 -3.14
C PHE A 85 2.56 -15.93 -3.00
N ASP A 86 1.93 -16.83 -2.24
CA ASP A 86 2.32 -18.23 -2.11
C ASP A 86 2.14 -18.98 -3.45
N GLU A 87 1.14 -18.63 -4.25
CA GLU A 87 0.98 -19.11 -5.63
C GLU A 87 2.17 -18.67 -6.51
N PHE A 88 2.53 -17.38 -6.46
CA PHE A 88 3.71 -16.88 -7.17
C PHE A 88 4.99 -17.62 -6.76
N CYS A 89 5.22 -17.81 -5.45
CA CYS A 89 6.41 -18.50 -4.96
C CYS A 89 6.50 -19.95 -5.46
N ARG A 90 5.36 -20.66 -5.54
CA ARG A 90 5.31 -22.03 -6.09
C ARG A 90 5.66 -22.05 -7.56
N ASP A 91 5.09 -21.16 -8.36
CA ASP A 91 5.35 -21.08 -9.79
C ASP A 91 6.80 -20.64 -10.07
N ALA A 92 7.34 -19.75 -9.22
CA ALA A 92 8.69 -19.23 -9.30
C ALA A 92 9.76 -20.14 -8.70
N ASN A 93 9.38 -21.26 -8.08
CA ASN A 93 10.25 -22.19 -7.37
C ASN A 93 11.10 -21.50 -6.27
N ILE A 94 10.49 -20.56 -5.53
CA ILE A 94 11.12 -19.90 -4.38
C ILE A 94 10.95 -20.80 -3.15
N GLU A 95 12.04 -21.40 -2.70
CA GLU A 95 12.08 -22.33 -1.56
C GLU A 95 12.47 -21.65 -0.23
N ASP A 96 12.85 -20.37 -0.25
CA ASP A 96 13.24 -19.61 0.93
C ASP A 96 12.03 -19.28 1.82
N GLU A 97 11.76 -20.14 2.81
CA GLU A 97 10.64 -19.99 3.74
C GLU A 97 10.79 -18.77 4.66
N GLU A 98 12.01 -18.32 4.96
CA GLU A 98 12.23 -17.11 5.77
C GLU A 98 11.82 -15.87 4.96
N ALA A 99 12.26 -15.77 3.70
CA ALA A 99 11.84 -14.69 2.80
C ALA A 99 10.33 -14.68 2.56
N LYS A 100 9.71 -15.85 2.35
CA LYS A 100 8.26 -15.97 2.17
C LYS A 100 7.49 -15.51 3.41
N SER A 101 7.94 -15.94 4.59
CA SER A 101 7.36 -15.53 5.87
C SER A 101 7.49 -14.02 6.07
N LEU A 102 8.65 -13.44 5.77
CA LEU A 102 8.88 -12.00 5.83
C LEU A 102 7.90 -11.23 4.94
N VAL A 103 7.76 -11.61 3.66
CA VAL A 103 6.81 -10.94 2.77
C VAL A 103 5.39 -11.04 3.31
N CYS A 104 4.93 -12.22 3.74
CA CYS A 104 3.58 -12.36 4.33
C CYS A 104 3.40 -11.50 5.58
N ASN A 105 4.42 -11.37 6.42
CA ASN A 105 4.39 -10.47 7.58
C ASN A 105 4.26 -9.01 7.14
N LEU A 106 5.00 -8.58 6.12
CA LEU A 106 4.87 -7.24 5.52
C LEU A 106 3.49 -6.99 4.90
N LEU A 107 2.84 -8.04 4.37
CA LEU A 107 1.43 -7.96 3.93
C LEU A 107 0.45 -7.81 5.10
N GLY A 108 0.91 -7.96 6.35
CA GLY A 108 0.11 -7.81 7.57
C GLY A 108 -0.36 -9.13 8.18
N ARG A 109 0.18 -10.28 7.74
CA ARG A 109 -0.14 -11.58 8.36
C ARG A 109 0.37 -11.58 9.80
N LYS A 110 -0.54 -11.75 10.75
CA LYS A 110 -0.19 -11.91 12.16
C LYS A 110 0.23 -13.34 12.44
N SER A 111 1.33 -13.50 13.17
CA SER A 111 1.83 -14.77 13.69
C SER A 111 2.16 -14.59 15.18
N PRO A 112 2.20 -15.67 15.98
CA PRO A 112 2.61 -15.58 17.37
C PRO A 112 3.98 -14.89 17.57
N ASP A 113 4.86 -15.01 16.59
CA ASP A 113 6.22 -14.47 16.63
C ASP A 113 6.27 -12.96 16.35
N ASN A 114 5.30 -12.40 15.61
CA ASN A 114 5.25 -10.97 15.26
C ASN A 114 4.15 -10.17 15.99
N GLU A 115 3.36 -10.84 16.85
CA GLU A 115 2.25 -10.22 17.58
C GLU A 115 2.72 -9.31 18.72
N VAL A 116 3.95 -9.51 19.22
CA VAL A 116 4.51 -8.81 20.39
C VAL A 116 5.78 -8.03 20.07
N THR A 117 6.63 -8.54 19.17
CA THR A 117 7.89 -7.91 18.76
C THR A 117 8.12 -8.17 17.28
N TRP A 118 8.13 -7.15 16.44
CA TRP A 118 8.46 -7.32 15.03
C TRP A 118 9.97 -7.30 14.86
N SER A 119 10.56 -8.38 14.34
CA SER A 119 11.99 -8.45 14.03
C SER A 119 12.40 -7.67 12.76
N HIS A 120 11.42 -7.12 12.04
CA HIS A 120 11.56 -6.43 10.76
C HIS A 120 10.78 -5.10 10.80
N ASP A 121 10.86 -4.41 11.94
CA ASP A 121 10.22 -3.10 12.12
C ASP A 121 10.65 -2.13 11.02
N ASP A 122 11.91 -2.17 10.57
CA ASP A 122 12.43 -1.24 9.57
C ASP A 122 11.80 -1.45 8.18
N GLU A 123 11.69 -2.69 7.69
CA GLU A 123 11.04 -2.98 6.41
C GLU A 123 9.54 -2.68 6.46
N ALA A 124 8.87 -3.00 7.56
CA ALA A 124 7.46 -2.71 7.77
C ALA A 124 7.20 -1.20 7.83
N ASN A 125 8.03 -0.47 8.58
CA ASN A 125 7.98 0.99 8.69
C ASN A 125 8.20 1.64 7.32
N LEU A 126 9.20 1.19 6.55
CA LEU A 126 9.44 1.74 5.22
C LEU A 126 8.29 1.44 4.26
N LEU A 127 7.74 0.22 4.24
CA LEU A 127 6.59 -0.11 3.40
C LEU A 127 5.37 0.74 3.77
N GLN A 128 5.11 0.94 5.06
CA GLN A 128 4.04 1.81 5.55
C GLN A 128 4.27 3.27 5.14
N ASP A 129 5.49 3.78 5.26
CA ASP A 129 5.85 5.14 4.83
C ASP A 129 5.64 5.34 3.32
N VAL A 130 6.01 4.34 2.51
CA VAL A 130 5.76 4.31 1.06
C VAL A 130 4.26 4.32 0.76
N ASP A 131 3.47 3.58 1.52
CA ASP A 131 2.01 3.53 1.34
C ASP A 131 1.33 4.87 1.69
N LEU A 132 1.82 5.53 2.73
CA LEU A 132 1.31 6.81 3.22
C LEU A 132 1.87 8.03 2.47
N VAL A 133 2.77 7.86 1.50
CA VAL A 133 3.41 8.98 0.80
C VAL A 133 2.39 9.88 0.06
N VAL A 134 1.25 9.31 -0.34
CA VAL A 134 0.14 10.07 -0.93
C VAL A 134 -0.34 11.21 -0.04
N LEU A 135 -0.25 11.08 1.29
CA LEU A 135 -0.68 12.12 2.21
C LEU A 135 0.11 13.41 2.03
N ALA A 136 1.37 13.32 1.59
CA ALA A 136 2.25 14.45 1.32
C ALA A 136 2.26 14.90 -0.15
N ALA A 137 1.34 14.39 -0.98
CA ALA A 137 1.25 14.78 -2.39
C ALA A 137 0.96 16.29 -2.55
N PRO A 138 1.30 16.89 -3.71
CA PRO A 138 0.88 18.24 -4.04
C PRO A 138 -0.63 18.44 -3.86
N PRO A 139 -1.13 19.62 -3.48
CA PRO A 139 -2.54 19.81 -3.09
C PRO A 139 -3.57 19.31 -4.11
N GLU A 140 -3.32 19.51 -5.41
CA GLU A 140 -4.22 19.04 -6.48
C GLU A 140 -4.23 17.51 -6.60
N GLU A 141 -3.07 16.86 -6.47
CA GLU A 141 -2.96 15.39 -6.49
C GLU A 141 -3.57 14.78 -5.23
N TYR A 142 -3.40 15.42 -4.07
CA TYR A 142 -4.02 15.00 -2.83
C TYR A 142 -5.56 15.07 -2.94
N LYS A 143 -6.08 16.15 -3.53
CA LYS A 143 -7.52 16.31 -3.76
C LYS A 143 -8.06 15.27 -4.75
N HIS A 144 -7.32 14.94 -5.80
CA HIS A 144 -7.67 13.83 -6.69
C HIS A 144 -7.72 12.50 -5.92
N TYR A 145 -6.72 12.23 -5.08
CA TYR A 145 -6.72 11.06 -4.20
C TYR A 145 -7.95 11.00 -3.29
N THR A 146 -8.35 12.09 -2.64
CA THR A 146 -9.53 12.07 -1.75
C THR A 146 -10.84 11.81 -2.51
N GLN A 147 -10.94 12.24 -3.77
CA GLN A 147 -12.08 11.94 -4.65
C GLN A 147 -12.11 10.45 -5.01
N LEU A 148 -10.98 9.88 -5.41
CA LEU A 148 -10.88 8.44 -5.68
C LEU A 148 -11.23 7.62 -4.44
N LEU A 149 -10.71 8.01 -3.27
CA LEU A 149 -11.05 7.35 -2.02
C LEU A 149 -12.55 7.46 -1.71
N ARG A 150 -13.19 8.61 -1.95
CA ARG A 150 -14.64 8.74 -1.79
C ARG A 150 -15.40 7.77 -2.68
N HIS A 151 -14.94 7.51 -3.90
CA HIS A 151 -15.54 6.54 -4.82
C HIS A 151 -15.45 5.10 -4.31
N GLU A 152 -14.33 4.70 -3.70
CA GLU A 152 -14.18 3.35 -3.12
C GLU A 152 -15.17 3.08 -1.98
N TYR A 153 -15.59 4.13 -1.27
CA TYR A 153 -16.60 4.08 -0.21
C TYR A 153 -17.98 4.56 -0.65
N ALA A 154 -18.30 4.54 -1.95
CA ALA A 154 -19.59 5.02 -2.48
C ALA A 154 -20.81 4.27 -1.92
N ASN A 155 -20.61 3.10 -1.32
CA ASN A 155 -21.63 2.33 -0.61
C ASN A 155 -22.04 2.94 0.75
N LEU A 156 -21.24 3.86 1.30
CA LEU A 156 -21.53 4.56 2.55
C LEU A 156 -22.25 5.89 2.29
N ASP A 157 -23.22 6.21 3.14
CA ASP A 157 -23.84 7.55 3.18
C ASP A 157 -22.79 8.62 3.48
N ASP A 158 -22.98 9.82 2.94
CA ASP A 158 -22.00 10.91 3.04
C ASP A 158 -21.65 11.27 4.49
N GLY A 159 -22.64 11.35 5.38
CA GLY A 159 -22.41 11.62 6.81
C GLY A 159 -21.59 10.52 7.50
N VAL A 160 -21.80 9.24 7.13
CA VAL A 160 -21.05 8.09 7.66
C VAL A 160 -19.62 8.13 7.15
N TYR A 161 -19.43 8.31 5.85
CA TYR A 161 -18.11 8.43 5.23
C TYR A 161 -17.31 9.58 5.86
N LYS A 162 -17.89 10.80 5.94
CA LYS A 162 -17.23 11.97 6.54
C LYS A 162 -16.79 11.70 7.97
N SER A 163 -17.68 11.15 8.79
CA SER A 163 -17.38 10.84 10.21
C SER A 163 -16.26 9.81 10.34
N MET A 164 -16.30 8.75 9.53
CA MET A 164 -15.27 7.72 9.48
C MET A 164 -13.91 8.31 9.03
N ARG A 165 -13.91 9.06 7.93
CA ARG A 165 -12.69 9.64 7.36
C ARG A 165 -12.05 10.66 8.30
N ILE A 166 -12.83 11.56 8.91
CA ILE A 166 -12.33 12.50 9.92
C ILE A 166 -11.66 11.73 11.08
N ARG A 167 -12.28 10.65 11.58
CA ARG A 167 -11.69 9.85 12.66
C ARG A 167 -10.35 9.23 12.28
N VAL A 168 -10.22 8.70 11.06
CA VAL A 168 -8.94 8.15 10.56
C VAL A 168 -7.88 9.25 10.51
N LEU A 169 -8.23 10.40 9.92
CA LEU A 169 -7.33 11.55 9.78
C LEU A 169 -6.91 12.15 11.12
N GLU A 170 -7.83 12.29 12.07
CA GLU A 170 -7.53 12.73 13.43
C GLU A 170 -6.63 11.74 14.16
N THR A 171 -6.82 10.43 13.94
CA THR A 171 -5.93 9.39 14.49
C THR A 171 -4.51 9.53 13.94
N LEU A 172 -4.35 9.77 12.63
CA LEU A 172 -3.04 10.02 12.02
C LEU A 172 -2.35 11.24 12.64
N LEU A 173 -3.08 12.33 12.90
CA LEU A 173 -2.51 13.52 13.52
C LEU A 173 -2.04 13.32 14.97
N LEU A 174 -2.58 12.30 15.68
CA LEU A 174 -2.16 11.94 17.03
C LEU A 174 -0.84 11.14 17.06
N ILE A 175 -0.46 10.52 15.95
CA ILE A 175 0.82 9.81 15.85
C ILE A 175 1.94 10.86 15.93
N PRO A 176 2.95 10.70 16.80
CA PRO A 176 4.04 11.68 16.93
C PRO A 176 4.79 11.94 15.61
N CYS A 177 5.04 10.87 14.84
CA CYS A 177 5.63 10.90 13.51
C CYS A 177 4.75 10.03 12.61
N ILE A 178 4.09 10.61 11.61
CA ILE A 178 3.26 9.84 10.65
C ILE A 178 4.17 8.91 9.85
N TYR A 179 5.35 9.42 9.47
CA TYR A 179 6.38 8.64 8.82
C TYR A 179 7.43 8.18 9.83
N ALA A 180 7.69 6.87 9.87
CA ALA A 180 8.60 6.26 10.85
C ALA A 180 10.07 6.41 10.47
N THR A 181 10.39 6.39 9.17
CA THR A 181 11.75 6.55 8.67
C THR A 181 12.15 8.03 8.64
N ALA A 182 13.38 8.32 9.05
CA ALA A 182 13.86 9.70 9.17
C ALA A 182 13.81 10.46 7.83
N GLU A 183 14.16 9.80 6.72
CA GLU A 183 14.11 10.42 5.39
C GLU A 183 12.69 10.81 5.00
N TYR A 184 11.70 9.95 5.23
CA TYR A 184 10.31 10.25 4.90
C TYR A 184 9.73 11.30 5.84
N HIS A 185 10.03 11.20 7.13
CA HIS A 185 9.65 12.21 8.11
C HIS A 185 10.11 13.60 7.68
N ASP A 186 11.40 13.77 7.41
CA ASP A 186 11.98 15.08 7.08
C ASP A 186 11.41 15.66 5.77
N LYS A 187 11.04 14.79 4.83
CA LYS A 187 10.55 15.20 3.51
C LYS A 187 9.03 15.40 3.44
N TYR A 188 8.25 14.60 4.16
CA TYR A 188 6.81 14.44 3.92
C TYR A 188 5.93 14.83 5.12
N GLU A 189 6.44 14.80 6.35
CA GLU A 189 5.63 14.97 7.57
C GLU A 189 4.81 16.28 7.56
N GLN A 190 5.47 17.41 7.29
CA GLN A 190 4.82 18.72 7.30
C GLN A 190 3.76 18.83 6.20
N LEU A 191 4.03 18.28 5.01
CA LEU A 191 3.11 18.28 3.88
C LEU A 191 1.88 17.42 4.18
N ALA A 192 2.09 16.21 4.70
CA ALA A 192 1.03 15.30 5.11
C ALA A 192 0.12 15.95 6.16
N ARG A 193 0.69 16.50 7.24
CA ARG A 193 -0.11 17.17 8.29
C ARG A 193 -0.90 18.36 7.76
N THR A 194 -0.35 19.12 6.80
CA THR A 194 -1.05 20.23 6.15
C THR A 194 -2.25 19.74 5.35
N ASN A 195 -2.05 18.75 4.50
CA ASN A 195 -3.10 18.15 3.67
C ASN A 195 -4.21 17.53 4.52
N ILE A 196 -3.84 16.73 5.54
CA ILE A 196 -4.77 16.10 6.47
C ILE A 196 -5.61 17.15 7.21
N SER A 197 -4.97 18.22 7.71
CA SER A 197 -5.67 19.28 8.43
C SER A 197 -6.65 20.03 7.55
N ASN A 198 -6.31 20.22 6.27
CA ASN A 198 -7.19 20.87 5.29
C ASN A 198 -8.37 19.97 4.94
N GLU A 199 -8.15 18.68 4.67
CA GLU A 199 -9.23 17.72 4.41
C GLU A 199 -10.22 17.65 5.59
N ILE A 200 -9.71 17.60 6.83
CA ILE A 200 -10.59 17.63 8.02
C ILE A 200 -11.47 18.88 8.05
N LYS A 201 -10.93 20.06 7.72
CA LYS A 201 -11.71 21.31 7.68
C LYS A 201 -12.79 21.24 6.60
N GLU A 202 -12.43 20.83 5.40
CA GLU A 202 -13.36 20.69 4.27
C GLU A 202 -14.51 19.72 4.60
N LEU A 203 -14.19 18.55 5.17
CA LEU A 203 -15.19 17.56 5.55
C LEU A 203 -16.13 18.05 6.67
N LYS A 204 -15.66 18.93 7.57
CA LYS A 204 -16.48 19.56 8.63
C LYS A 204 -17.31 20.74 8.12
N GLU A 205 -16.82 21.48 7.13
CA GLU A 205 -17.48 22.68 6.59
C GLU A 205 -18.56 22.36 5.54
N LEU A 206 -18.42 21.23 4.83
CA LEU A 206 -19.44 20.71 3.91
C LEU A 206 -20.69 20.25 4.69
N LYS A 207 -21.55 21.20 5.05
CA LYS A 207 -22.93 20.93 5.49
C LYS A 207 -23.72 20.38 4.31
N GLU A 208 -24.44 19.29 4.56
CA GLU A 208 -25.45 18.70 3.65
C GLU A 208 -26.49 19.72 3.18
#